data_AF-A0A091E6Y6-F1
#
_entry.id   AF-A0A091E6Y6-F1
#
_cell.length_a   1.000
_cell.length_b   1.000
_cell.length_c   1.000
_cell.angle_alpha   90.00
_cell.angle_beta   90.00
_cell.angle_gamma   90.00
#
_symmetry.space_group_name_H-M   'P 1'
#
loop_
_entity.id
_entity.type
_entity.pdbx_description
1 polymer ?
#
loop_
_entity_poly.entity_id
_entity_poly.type
_entity_poly.pdbx_seq_one_letter_code
_entity_poly.pdbx_strand_id
1 'polypeptide(L)'
;MPQAASLHAMVVEFRDLWRIRTPCGDCEGFDVHIMDDMIKSALDFRESREAEPHPLWEYPCRSLSEPQQILTFDFRQLVPQQRLCAEGTMELRRPGRSHGAVLWMEYHLTPDSTVSTGLLEPAEDKGDCCWNPHCKQAVYFLSPTLDPKMLLGSPRAVSYAVEFHPGSGDVTMEFKLTDTWN
;
A
#
# COMPACT_ATOMS: atom_id res chain seq x y z
N MET A 1 -27.50 4.48 -6.21
CA MET A 1 -26.57 4.84 -5.13
C MET A 1 -25.83 3.58 -4.72
N PRO A 2 -24.52 3.63 -4.41
CA PRO A 2 -23.78 2.45 -3.97
C PRO A 2 -24.41 1.83 -2.71
N GLN A 3 -24.53 0.51 -2.68
CA GLN A 3 -25.06 -0.23 -1.54
C GLN A 3 -23.97 -0.49 -0.48
N ALA A 4 -22.71 -0.60 -0.90
CA ALA A 4 -21.57 -0.83 -0.03
C ALA A 4 -20.28 -0.33 -0.67
N ALA A 5 -19.23 -0.21 0.13
CA ALA A 5 -17.87 0.00 -0.34
C ALA A 5 -16.90 -0.93 0.39
N SER A 6 -15.79 -1.25 -0.24
CA SER A 6 -14.73 -2.07 0.33
C SER A 6 -13.37 -1.40 0.14
N LEU A 7 -12.55 -1.44 1.17
CA LEU A 7 -11.15 -1.00 1.11
C LEU A 7 -10.31 -2.23 0.76
N HIS A 8 -9.53 -2.12 -0.31
CA HIS A 8 -8.62 -3.17 -0.76
C HIS A 8 -7.18 -2.72 -0.60
N ALA A 9 -6.28 -3.69 -0.42
CA ALA A 9 -4.85 -3.46 -0.44
C ALA A 9 -4.13 -4.50 -1.29
N MET A 10 -2.92 -4.17 -1.74
CA MET A 10 -2.02 -5.07 -2.45
C MET A 10 -0.56 -4.65 -2.26
N VAL A 11 0.35 -5.60 -2.08
CA VAL A 11 1.79 -5.31 -2.04
C VAL A 11 2.33 -5.23 -3.46
N VAL A 12 3.13 -4.19 -3.75
CA VAL A 12 3.66 -3.95 -5.09
C VAL A 12 5.15 -3.65 -5.12
N GLU A 13 5.76 -3.95 -6.26
CA GLU A 13 7.09 -3.49 -6.66
C GLU A 13 6.92 -2.33 -7.66
N PHE A 14 7.23 -1.10 -7.24
CA PHE A 14 7.34 0.04 -8.14
C PHE A 14 8.60 -0.04 -9.01
N ARG A 15 8.50 0.44 -10.26
CA ARG A 15 9.68 0.62 -11.12
C ARG A 15 10.56 1.76 -10.63
N ASP A 16 9.97 2.93 -10.43
CA ASP A 16 10.70 4.18 -10.14
C ASP A 16 10.16 4.95 -8.92
N LEU A 17 8.88 4.82 -8.58
CA LEU A 17 8.23 5.61 -7.51
C LEU A 17 8.89 5.41 -6.13
N TRP A 18 9.47 4.24 -5.86
CA TRP A 18 10.20 3.95 -4.62
C TRP A 18 11.38 4.90 -4.36
N ARG A 19 11.93 5.53 -5.40
CA ARG A 19 13.08 6.43 -5.29
C ARG A 19 12.77 7.72 -4.53
N ILE A 20 11.51 8.16 -4.51
CA ILE A 20 11.13 9.42 -3.83
C ILE A 20 11.27 9.35 -2.31
N ARG A 21 11.30 8.12 -1.75
CA ARG A 21 11.47 7.85 -0.32
C ARG A 21 12.80 7.14 0.00
N THR A 22 13.67 6.96 -0.98
CA THR A 22 14.97 6.29 -0.78
C THR A 22 16.06 7.32 -0.51
N PRO A 23 16.90 7.14 0.53
CA PRO A 23 18.05 8.01 0.77
C PRO A 23 18.97 8.04 -0.46
N CYS A 24 19.48 9.23 -0.77
CA CYS A 24 20.37 9.45 -1.90
C CYS A 24 21.81 8.98 -1.60
N GLY A 25 22.27 9.13 -0.36
CA GLY A 25 23.60 8.72 0.10
C GLY A 25 24.72 9.58 -0.48
N ASP A 26 25.35 9.07 -1.54
CA ASP A 26 26.38 9.79 -2.31
C ASP A 26 25.81 10.18 -3.68
N CYS A 27 25.94 11.45 -4.03
CA CYS A 27 25.51 11.97 -5.32
C CYS A 27 26.69 12.64 -6.01
N GLU A 28 27.21 12.02 -7.07
CA GLU A 28 28.35 12.52 -7.85
C GLU A 28 29.61 12.82 -6.99
N GLY A 29 29.85 12.03 -5.94
CA GLY A 29 30.98 12.21 -5.02
C GLY A 29 30.76 13.27 -3.93
N PHE A 30 29.54 13.81 -3.83
CA PHE A 30 29.12 14.64 -2.71
C PHE A 30 28.33 13.83 -1.70
N ASP A 31 28.78 13.87 -0.45
CA ASP A 31 28.06 13.30 0.68
C ASP A 31 26.80 14.13 0.98
N VAL A 32 25.64 13.53 0.73
CA VAL A 32 24.32 14.15 0.99
C VAL A 32 23.56 13.45 2.13
N HIS A 33 24.23 12.62 2.95
CA HIS A 33 23.59 11.90 4.07
C HIS A 33 22.92 12.85 5.09
N ILE A 34 23.43 14.08 5.24
CA ILE A 34 22.82 15.11 6.10
C ILE A 34 21.37 15.42 5.66
N MET A 35 21.12 15.46 4.35
CA MET A 35 19.77 15.67 3.81
C MET A 35 18.90 14.43 4.04
N ASP A 36 19.45 13.24 3.83
CA ASP A 36 18.74 11.99 4.05
C ASP A 36 18.28 11.83 5.50
N ASP A 37 19.15 12.15 6.46
CA ASP A 37 18.84 12.07 7.89
C ASP A 37 17.80 13.11 8.30
N MET A 38 17.86 14.32 7.73
CA MET A 38 16.82 15.34 7.92
C MET A 38 15.46 14.84 7.43
N ILE A 39 15.39 14.28 6.22
CA ILE A 39 14.14 13.73 5.65
C ILE A 39 13.63 12.59 6.52
N LYS A 40 14.48 11.60 6.85
CA LYS A 40 14.08 10.48 7.73
C LYS A 40 13.50 10.96 9.04
N SER A 41 14.16 11.91 9.71
CA SER A 41 13.68 12.44 11.00
C SER A 41 12.32 13.13 10.90
N ALA A 42 12.03 13.82 9.79
CA ALA A 42 10.73 14.43 9.54
C ALA A 42 9.65 13.38 9.26
N LEU A 43 9.98 12.32 8.51
CA LEU A 43 9.05 11.25 8.18
C LEU A 43 8.70 10.41 9.41
N ASP A 44 9.69 10.04 10.23
CA ASP A 44 9.48 9.29 11.47
C ASP A 44 8.58 10.02 12.47
N PHE A 45 8.55 11.36 12.42
CA PHE A 45 7.76 12.16 13.35
C PHE A 45 6.28 12.26 12.94
N ARG A 46 5.94 12.26 11.64
CA ARG A 46 4.57 12.60 11.18
C ARG A 46 4.04 11.81 9.97
N GLU A 47 4.88 11.36 9.04
CA GLU A 47 4.43 10.94 7.70
C GLU A 47 4.73 9.47 7.37
N SER A 48 5.61 8.79 8.11
CA SER A 48 6.04 7.41 7.78
C SER A 48 4.94 6.35 7.95
N ARG A 49 3.81 6.71 8.56
CA ARG A 49 2.66 5.82 8.79
C ARG A 49 1.40 6.24 8.04
N GLU A 50 1.45 7.31 7.26
CA GLU A 50 0.30 7.74 6.46
C GLU A 50 0.53 7.38 4.99
N ALA A 51 -0.52 6.87 4.34
CA ALA A 51 -0.43 6.52 2.93
C ALA A 51 -0.56 7.78 2.06
N GLU A 52 0.32 7.90 1.07
CA GLU A 52 0.37 9.07 0.19
C GLU A 52 -0.50 8.89 -1.07
N PRO A 53 -1.26 9.90 -1.50
CA PRO A 53 -2.07 9.80 -2.71
C PRO A 53 -1.23 9.99 -3.99
N HIS A 54 -1.07 8.94 -4.79
CA HIS A 54 -0.34 8.95 -6.07
C HIS A 54 -1.21 8.46 -7.25
N PRO A 55 -1.13 9.08 -8.44
CA PRO A 55 -1.81 8.61 -9.65
C PRO A 55 -1.05 7.42 -10.26
N LEU A 56 -1.34 6.19 -9.85
CA LEU A 56 -0.50 5.04 -10.21
C LEU A 56 -0.56 4.65 -11.69
N TRP A 57 -1.48 5.20 -12.47
CA TRP A 57 -1.47 5.06 -13.93
C TRP A 57 -0.22 5.67 -14.58
N GLU A 58 0.46 6.62 -13.92
CA GLU A 58 1.72 7.24 -14.37
C GLU A 58 2.96 6.46 -13.91
N TYR A 59 2.81 5.57 -12.93
CA TYR A 59 3.92 4.89 -12.24
C TYR A 59 3.79 3.37 -12.36
N PRO A 60 4.43 2.76 -13.37
CA PRO A 60 4.39 1.31 -13.55
C PRO A 60 4.81 0.55 -12.29
N CYS A 61 3.98 -0.40 -11.88
CA CYS A 61 4.24 -1.27 -10.74
C CYS A 61 3.71 -2.68 -10.98
N ARG A 62 4.33 -3.67 -10.32
CA ARG A 62 3.95 -5.08 -10.40
C ARG A 62 3.38 -5.53 -9.07
N SER A 63 2.36 -6.36 -9.12
CA SER A 63 1.80 -6.98 -7.93
C SER A 63 2.76 -8.03 -7.38
N LEU A 64 2.95 -8.06 -6.06
CA LEU A 64 3.70 -9.11 -5.37
C LEU A 64 2.77 -10.04 -4.58
N SER A 65 1.63 -9.53 -4.13
CA SER A 65 0.55 -10.28 -3.51
C SER A 65 -0.70 -10.28 -4.39
N GLU A 66 -1.69 -11.10 -4.03
CA GLU A 66 -3.06 -10.89 -4.52
C GLU A 66 -3.70 -9.67 -3.84
N PRO A 67 -4.67 -9.01 -4.49
CA PRO A 67 -5.53 -8.02 -3.85
C PRO A 67 -6.30 -8.64 -2.68
N GLN A 68 -6.33 -7.95 -1.54
CA GLN A 68 -7.05 -8.40 -0.36
C GLN A 68 -8.03 -7.32 0.10
N GLN A 69 -9.27 -7.73 0.34
CA GLN A 69 -10.28 -6.90 0.95
C GLN A 69 -9.98 -6.74 2.45
N ILE A 70 -9.73 -5.51 2.88
CA ILE A 70 -9.32 -5.17 4.25
C ILE A 70 -10.52 -4.77 5.10
N LEU A 71 -11.31 -3.80 4.64
CA LEU A 71 -12.51 -3.32 5.34
C LEU A 71 -13.72 -3.33 4.41
N THR A 72 -14.91 -3.38 5.01
CA THR A 72 -16.19 -3.31 4.29
C THR A 72 -17.13 -2.35 5.00
N PHE A 73 -17.79 -1.51 4.21
CA PHE A 73 -18.70 -0.48 4.66
C PHE A 73 -20.06 -0.72 4.00
N ASP A 74 -21.09 -1.08 4.78
CA ASP A 74 -22.46 -1.22 4.26
C ASP A 74 -23.17 0.14 4.35
N PHE A 75 -23.46 0.75 3.20
CA PHE A 75 -24.11 2.07 3.13
C PHE A 75 -25.61 2.02 3.39
N ARG A 76 -26.19 0.82 3.51
CA ARG A 76 -27.60 0.65 3.91
C ARG A 76 -27.77 0.70 5.42
N GLN A 77 -26.66 0.66 6.17
CA GLN A 77 -26.64 0.75 7.61
C GLN A 77 -26.05 2.10 8.05
N LEU A 78 -26.37 2.51 9.27
CA LEU A 78 -25.74 3.68 9.87
C LEU A 78 -24.25 3.39 10.10
N VAL A 79 -23.43 4.43 9.99
CA VAL A 79 -22.01 4.34 10.33
C VAL A 79 -21.89 3.85 11.78
N PRO A 80 -21.16 2.75 12.03
CA PRO A 80 -20.98 2.23 13.38
C PRO A 80 -20.37 3.30 14.29
N GLN A 81 -20.78 3.34 15.56
CA GLN A 81 -20.15 4.24 16.54
C GLN A 81 -18.79 3.72 17.03
N GLN A 82 -18.58 2.41 16.90
CA GLN A 82 -17.33 1.74 17.26
C GLN A 82 -16.37 1.72 16.07
N ARG A 83 -15.07 1.69 16.39
CA ARG A 83 -14.01 1.61 15.39
C ARG A 83 -14.07 0.27 14.66
N LEU A 84 -13.75 0.29 13.38
CA LEU A 84 -13.65 -0.93 12.57
C LEU A 84 -12.18 -1.26 12.41
N CYS A 85 -11.77 -2.43 12.91
CA CYS A 85 -10.39 -2.89 12.84
C CYS A 85 -10.28 -4.12 11.94
N ALA A 86 -9.25 -4.17 11.12
CA ALA A 86 -8.88 -5.33 10.32
C ALA A 86 -7.39 -5.59 10.47
N GLU A 87 -7.05 -6.81 10.87
CA GLU A 87 -5.68 -7.29 10.98
C GLU A 87 -5.53 -8.55 10.15
N GLY A 88 -4.35 -8.74 9.56
CA GLY A 88 -4.09 -9.92 8.75
C GLY A 88 -2.69 -9.93 8.16
N THR A 89 -2.51 -10.83 7.21
CA THR A 89 -1.26 -10.98 6.46
C THR A 89 -1.57 -11.12 4.98
N MET A 90 -0.67 -10.61 4.14
CA MET A 90 -0.71 -10.70 2.69
C MET A 90 0.48 -11.52 2.22
N GLU A 91 0.23 -12.68 1.63
CA GLU A 91 1.30 -13.54 1.11
C GLU A 91 1.90 -12.96 -0.17
N LEU A 92 3.23 -12.91 -0.22
CA LEU A 92 3.99 -12.54 -1.42
C LEU A 92 4.14 -13.78 -2.30
N ARG A 93 3.35 -13.81 -3.38
CA ARG A 93 3.29 -14.94 -4.32
C ARG A 93 4.26 -14.78 -5.50
N ARG A 94 4.69 -13.55 -5.77
CA ARG A 94 5.60 -13.23 -6.88
C ARG A 94 6.93 -12.71 -6.34
N PRO A 95 8.06 -13.07 -6.96
CA PRO A 95 9.37 -12.57 -6.54
C PRO A 95 9.51 -11.09 -6.88
N GLY A 96 10.11 -10.31 -5.98
CA GLY A 96 10.39 -8.90 -6.20
C GLY A 96 10.65 -8.17 -4.88
N ARG A 97 10.87 -6.86 -4.96
CA ARG A 97 11.04 -5.99 -3.80
C ARG A 97 9.72 -5.38 -3.37
N SER A 98 9.32 -5.63 -2.14
CA SER A 98 8.14 -5.03 -1.51
C SER A 98 8.39 -3.54 -1.21
N HIS A 99 8.25 -2.70 -2.23
CA HIS A 99 8.46 -1.25 -2.12
C HIS A 99 7.34 -0.57 -1.32
N GLY A 100 6.11 -1.07 -1.41
CA GLY A 100 4.99 -0.52 -0.68
C GLY A 100 3.72 -1.35 -0.78
N ALA A 101 2.74 -1.01 0.05
CA ALA A 101 1.35 -1.46 -0.06
C ALA A 101 0.52 -0.35 -0.71
N VAL A 102 -0.27 -0.71 -1.71
CA VAL A 102 -1.22 0.20 -2.36
C VAL A 102 -2.61 -0.11 -1.86
N LEU A 103 -3.39 0.93 -1.54
CA LEU A 103 -4.76 0.85 -1.12
C LEU A 103 -5.69 1.61 -2.06
N TRP A 104 -6.89 1.08 -2.27
CA TRP A 104 -7.95 1.71 -3.06
C TRP A 104 -9.34 1.30 -2.57
N MET A 105 -10.34 2.06 -2.99
CA MET A 105 -11.74 1.76 -2.70
C MET A 105 -12.42 1.09 -3.90
N GLU A 106 -13.28 0.13 -3.61
CA GLU A 106 -14.27 -0.38 -4.56
C GLU A 106 -15.66 -0.06 -4.06
N TYR A 107 -16.53 0.39 -4.97
CA TYR A 107 -17.92 0.74 -4.68
C TYR A 107 -18.85 -0.25 -5.34
N HIS A 108 -19.66 -0.95 -4.54
CA HIS A 108 -20.66 -1.89 -5.02
C HIS A 108 -21.94 -1.10 -5.31
N LEU A 109 -22.26 -0.87 -6.58
CA LEU A 109 -23.42 -0.13 -7.03
C LEU A 109 -24.70 -0.96 -6.93
N THR A 110 -24.61 -2.20 -7.40
CA THR A 110 -25.66 -3.22 -7.37
C THR A 110 -25.02 -4.58 -7.02
N PRO A 111 -25.79 -5.65 -6.76
CA PRO A 111 -25.21 -6.98 -6.50
C PRO A 111 -24.29 -7.51 -7.62
N ASP A 112 -24.44 -7.00 -8.83
CA ASP A 112 -23.75 -7.39 -10.05
C ASP A 112 -22.83 -6.29 -10.64
N SER A 113 -22.75 -5.11 -10.00
CA SER A 113 -21.95 -3.99 -10.50
C SER A 113 -21.05 -3.39 -9.42
N THR A 114 -19.76 -3.40 -9.69
CA THR A 114 -18.72 -2.81 -8.84
C THR A 114 -17.88 -1.83 -9.66
N VAL A 115 -17.54 -0.68 -9.07
CA VAL A 115 -16.63 0.31 -9.65
C VAL A 115 -15.38 0.41 -8.78
N SER A 116 -14.21 0.16 -9.38
CA SER A 116 -12.92 0.30 -8.72
C SER A 116 -12.32 1.70 -8.94
N THR A 117 -11.82 2.30 -7.86
CA THR A 117 -11.03 3.55 -7.90
C THR A 117 -9.52 3.30 -8.01
N GLY A 118 -9.11 2.04 -8.03
CA GLY A 118 -7.70 1.64 -8.11
C GLY A 118 -7.51 0.62 -9.21
N LEU A 119 -7.27 -0.63 -8.81
CA LEU A 119 -6.92 -1.69 -9.73
C LEU A 119 -8.11 -2.01 -10.66
N LEU A 120 -7.91 -1.90 -11.97
CA LEU A 120 -8.92 -2.22 -12.98
C LEU A 120 -8.85 -3.68 -13.40
N GLU A 121 -7.63 -4.16 -13.63
CA GLU A 121 -7.33 -5.54 -13.97
C GLU A 121 -6.13 -5.98 -13.14
N PRO A 122 -6.23 -7.09 -12.39
CA PRO A 122 -5.07 -7.66 -11.73
C PRO A 122 -4.04 -8.02 -12.81
N ALA A 123 -2.79 -7.60 -12.60
CA ALA A 123 -1.72 -7.92 -13.53
C ALA A 123 -1.62 -9.45 -13.69
N GLU A 124 -1.66 -9.93 -14.93
CA GLU A 124 -1.22 -11.29 -15.25
C GLU A 124 0.23 -11.48 -14.74
N ASP A 125 0.69 -12.72 -14.53
CA ASP A 125 1.94 -13.08 -13.84
C ASP A 125 3.23 -12.33 -14.24
N LYS A 126 3.22 -11.57 -15.34
CA LYS A 126 4.35 -10.76 -15.83
C LYS A 126 4.00 -9.32 -16.22
N GLY A 127 2.74 -8.91 -16.06
CA GLY A 127 2.24 -7.59 -16.46
C GLY A 127 2.47 -6.53 -15.40
N ASP A 128 2.40 -5.27 -15.82
CA ASP A 128 2.26 -4.14 -14.90
C ASP A 128 0.77 -3.99 -14.51
N CYS A 129 0.50 -3.47 -13.31
CA CYS A 129 -0.86 -3.27 -12.84
C CYS A 129 -1.55 -2.13 -13.62
N CYS A 130 -2.80 -2.36 -14.02
CA CYS A 130 -3.63 -1.36 -14.68
C CYS A 130 -4.45 -0.59 -13.64
N TRP A 131 -4.15 0.69 -13.46
CA TRP A 131 -4.82 1.56 -12.47
C TRP A 131 -5.83 2.50 -13.12
N ASN A 132 -6.88 2.84 -12.39
CA ASN A 132 -7.88 3.83 -12.80
C ASN A 132 -7.22 5.21 -12.96
N PRO A 133 -7.22 5.81 -14.17
CA PRO A 133 -6.55 7.08 -14.41
C PRO A 133 -7.27 8.30 -13.82
N HIS A 134 -8.51 8.13 -13.36
CA HIS A 134 -9.33 9.23 -12.83
C HIS A 134 -9.23 9.38 -11.31
N CYS A 135 -8.49 8.50 -10.63
CA CYS A 135 -8.34 8.51 -9.19
C CYS A 135 -6.87 8.38 -8.80
N LYS A 136 -6.51 8.95 -7.66
CA LYS A 136 -5.24 8.66 -6.99
C LYS A 136 -5.44 7.49 -6.04
N GLN A 137 -4.44 6.63 -5.94
CA GLN A 137 -4.41 5.51 -5.02
C GLN A 137 -3.51 5.85 -3.84
N ALA A 138 -3.81 5.27 -2.67
CA ALA A 138 -3.02 5.50 -1.47
C ALA A 138 -1.82 4.54 -1.47
N VAL A 139 -0.61 5.07 -1.33
CA VAL A 139 0.63 4.30 -1.32
C VAL A 139 1.25 4.40 0.07
N TYR A 140 1.32 3.27 0.75
CA TYR A 140 2.07 3.12 1.98
C TYR A 140 3.46 2.57 1.63
N PHE A 141 4.49 3.41 1.73
CA PHE A 141 5.86 2.96 1.50
C PHE A 141 6.32 2.10 2.68
N LEU A 142 6.79 0.89 2.37
CA LEU A 142 7.38 0.03 3.40
C LEU A 142 8.79 0.54 3.69
N SER A 143 9.14 0.62 4.97
CA SER A 143 10.50 0.99 5.35
C SER A 143 11.48 0.05 4.67
N PRO A 144 12.53 0.57 4.01
CA PRO A 144 13.59 -0.27 3.47
C PRO A 144 14.35 -0.86 4.66
N THR A 145 13.89 -2.01 5.15
CA THR A 145 14.74 -2.87 5.98
C THR A 145 15.91 -3.26 5.07
N LEU A 146 17.07 -2.65 5.34
CA LEU A 146 18.34 -2.95 4.67
C LEU A 146 18.49 -4.47 4.50
N ASP A 147 18.57 -4.96 3.25
CA ASP A 147 19.81 -5.56 2.78
C ASP A 147 19.82 -5.77 1.24
N PRO A 148 20.81 -5.23 0.51
CA PRO A 148 21.07 -5.56 -0.90
C PRO A 148 21.42 -7.04 -1.13
N LYS A 149 21.66 -7.80 -0.05
CA LYS A 149 22.02 -9.22 -0.04
C LYS A 149 20.86 -10.16 0.32
N MET A 150 19.61 -9.72 0.28
CA MET A 150 18.47 -10.64 0.41
C MET A 150 18.34 -11.52 -0.84
N LEU A 151 19.20 -12.52 -0.91
CA LEU A 151 19.13 -13.69 -1.77
C LEU A 151 17.94 -14.55 -1.34
N LEU A 152 17.14 -14.95 -2.32
CA LEU A 152 16.32 -16.18 -2.34
C LEU A 152 15.87 -16.69 -0.95
N GLY A 153 14.98 -15.96 -0.27
CA GLY A 153 14.49 -16.32 1.07
C GLY A 153 13.75 -15.22 1.85
N SER A 154 13.40 -14.11 1.19
CA SER A 154 12.73 -12.93 1.76
C SER A 154 11.44 -13.24 2.56
N PRO A 155 11.02 -12.32 3.47
CA PRO A 155 9.73 -12.43 4.16
C PRO A 155 8.63 -12.77 3.17
N ARG A 156 7.93 -13.87 3.42
CA ARG A 156 6.89 -14.39 2.52
C ARG A 156 5.56 -13.67 2.68
N ALA A 157 5.46 -12.78 3.65
CA ALA A 157 4.24 -12.06 3.92
C ALA A 157 4.50 -10.64 4.44
N VAL A 158 3.49 -9.80 4.27
CA VAL A 158 3.37 -8.48 4.90
C VAL A 158 2.19 -8.54 5.84
N SER A 159 2.39 -8.28 7.14
CA SER A 159 1.29 -8.08 8.06
C SER A 159 0.71 -6.68 7.90
N TYR A 160 -0.60 -6.56 8.13
CA TYR A 160 -1.28 -5.28 8.13
C TYR A 160 -2.19 -5.17 9.37
N ALA A 161 -2.33 -3.95 9.84
CA ALA A 161 -3.34 -3.53 10.79
C ALA A 161 -3.96 -2.22 10.28
N VAL A 162 -5.27 -2.20 10.07
CA VAL A 162 -6.01 -1.04 9.55
C VAL A 162 -7.20 -0.76 10.45
N GLU A 163 -7.37 0.49 10.87
CA GLU A 163 -8.42 0.93 11.78
C GLU A 163 -9.15 2.16 11.19
N PHE A 164 -10.47 2.05 11.02
CA PHE A 164 -11.34 3.17 10.66
C PHE A 164 -11.95 3.80 11.92
N HIS A 165 -11.86 5.12 12.02
CA HIS A 165 -12.38 5.91 13.13
C HIS A 165 -13.66 6.67 12.73
N PRO A 166 -14.85 6.22 13.15
CA PRO A 166 -16.12 6.84 12.73
C PRO A 166 -16.29 8.30 13.13
N GLY A 167 -15.65 8.73 14.21
CA GLY A 167 -15.79 10.09 14.74
C GLY A 167 -15.08 11.15 13.90
N SER A 168 -13.96 10.81 13.26
CA SER A 168 -13.22 11.72 12.36
C SER A 168 -13.36 11.35 10.89
N GLY A 169 -13.63 10.08 10.58
CA GLY A 169 -13.60 9.53 9.22
C GLY A 169 -12.21 9.05 8.80
N ASP A 170 -11.20 9.15 9.67
CA ASP A 170 -9.84 8.79 9.35
C ASP A 170 -9.64 7.27 9.33
N VAL A 171 -8.71 6.82 8.49
CA VAL A 171 -8.23 5.43 8.45
C VAL A 171 -6.75 5.43 8.82
N THR A 172 -6.41 4.80 9.94
CA THR A 172 -5.02 4.55 10.31
C THR A 172 -4.59 3.18 9.82
N MET A 173 -3.32 3.06 9.44
CA MET A 173 -2.80 1.81 8.89
C MET A 173 -1.34 1.60 9.24
N GLU A 174 -0.97 0.34 9.35
CA GLU A 174 0.41 -0.10 9.55
C GLU A 174 0.65 -1.36 8.73
N PHE A 175 1.72 -1.34 7.93
CA PHE A 175 2.19 -2.51 7.18
C PHE A 175 3.62 -2.84 7.58
N LYS A 176 3.88 -4.12 7.86
CA LYS A 176 5.20 -4.61 8.29
C LYS A 176 5.57 -5.88 7.57
N LEU A 177 6.84 -6.00 7.18
CA LEU A 177 7.37 -7.26 6.69
C LEU A 177 7.42 -8.29 7.83
N THR A 178 6.89 -9.48 7.60
CA THR A 178 6.95 -10.59 8.57
C THR A 178 7.94 -11.64 8.12
N ASP A 179 9.02 -11.79 8.87
CA ASP A 179 9.92 -12.93 8.70
C ASP A 179 9.27 -14.17 9.33
N THR A 180 8.83 -15.11 8.49
CA THR A 180 8.44 -16.44 8.95
C THR A 180 9.69 -17.24 9.26
N TRP A 181 10.29 -17.04 10.43
CA TRP A 181 11.22 -18.01 11.01
C TRP A 181 10.41 -19.03 11.80
N ASN A 182 10.33 -20.25 11.27
CA ASN A 182 9.97 -21.45 12.02
C ASN A 182 11.25 -22.21 12.36
#